data_AF-A0A2D6MEB7-F1
#
_entry.id   AF-A0A2D6MEB7-F1
#
_cell.length_a   1.000
_cell.length_b   1.000
_cell.length_c   1.000
_cell.angle_alpha   90.00
_cell.angle_beta   90.00
_cell.angle_gamma   90.00
#
_symmetry.space_group_name_H-M   'P 1'
#
loop_
_entity.id
_entity.type
_entity.pdbx_description
1 polymer ?
#
loop_
_entity_poly.entity_id
_entity_poly.type
_entity_poly.pdbx_seq_one_letter_code
_entity_poly.pdbx_strand_id
1 'polypeptide(L)'
;MATFKEISAADVKTSRSVLNQLVDVIQEDISGSATRKKYQLFVTGGVGPGVTSSLYHTVYDQDFSLQTANSIFDTTAGLYAEGTTVVSSSTGVDTAGKYLFPSQSMMMREKIDIYQQYAASLLGDASANFTTPFGSATAADVVDSALFISFKRLFTRDKIKRETFAMRMHYSSSLANGGSTIADRNLNVTSELDERIYTDFGAATNRRRTFGGEVGDLVNSSDTTDKVGLVFYDAGTIVLNIDRIISSSQPVSGVIAGMRTGTSGDVATGQVVIGGNSFLSVGSINPNATFTPDLMVSASIDDIVDHFMSCRFSSGSLTAQTFQNNTNINSTLLFCRATADEFNYSSNPTYTDTSNRIVVIDEGQEDVQRAFSFITTVGLYDANDNLLAVAKLSRPIEKNDEKDLTVRIRLDF
;
A
#
# COMPACT_ATOMS: atom_id res chain seq x y z
N MET A 1 50.85 19.15 12.75
CA MET A 1 50.77 17.79 12.18
C MET A 1 49.45 17.20 12.62
N ALA A 2 48.60 16.72 11.70
CA ALA A 2 47.37 16.03 12.08
C ALA A 2 47.74 14.61 12.55
N THR A 3 47.27 14.21 13.72
CA THR A 3 47.43 12.84 14.22
C THR A 3 46.25 12.01 13.73
N PHE A 4 46.54 10.92 13.04
CA PHE A 4 45.54 9.98 12.55
C PHE A 4 45.56 8.71 13.39
N LYS A 5 44.39 8.11 13.60
CA LYS A 5 44.26 6.80 14.23
C LYS A 5 43.53 5.87 13.26
N GLU A 6 44.15 4.74 12.98
CA GLU A 6 43.51 3.68 12.20
C GLU A 6 42.37 3.05 13.02
N ILE A 7 41.21 2.93 12.38
CA ILE A 7 40.04 2.28 12.96
C ILE A 7 40.11 0.80 12.57
N SER A 8 40.08 -0.09 13.56
CA SER A 8 40.07 -1.53 13.31
C SER A 8 38.70 -2.00 12.83
N ALA A 9 38.64 -3.13 12.14
CA ALA A 9 37.37 -3.75 11.74
C ALA A 9 36.46 -4.11 12.94
N ALA A 10 37.02 -4.27 14.14
CA ALA A 10 36.26 -4.52 15.36
C ALA A 10 35.49 -3.29 15.88
N ASP A 11 35.91 -2.10 15.47
CA ASP A 11 35.31 -0.82 15.83
C ASP A 11 34.25 -0.36 14.83
N VAL A 12 34.05 -1.10 13.75
CA VAL A 12 32.98 -0.92 12.78
C VAL A 12 31.88 -1.92 13.05
N LYS A 13 30.70 -1.44 13.43
CA LYS A 13 29.50 -2.28 13.54
C LYS A 13 28.44 -1.81 12.57
N THR A 14 28.03 -2.68 11.67
CA THR A 14 26.83 -2.46 10.88
C THR A 14 25.61 -2.91 11.67
N SER A 15 24.58 -2.07 11.71
CA SER A 15 23.32 -2.36 12.37
C SER A 15 22.17 -1.94 11.48
N ARG A 16 21.14 -2.77 11.43
CA ARG A 16 19.87 -2.44 10.76
C ARG A 16 18.84 -2.10 11.82
N SER A 17 18.27 -0.91 11.72
CA SER A 17 17.14 -0.51 12.55
C SER A 17 15.87 -0.44 11.70
N VAL A 18 14.73 -0.64 12.34
CA VAL A 18 13.42 -0.60 11.69
C VAL A 18 12.62 0.51 12.36
N LEU A 19 12.16 1.48 11.56
CA LEU A 19 11.17 2.45 11.98
C LEU A 19 9.80 1.98 11.51
N ASN A 20 8.84 1.93 12.44
CA ASN A 20 7.44 1.66 12.12
C ASN A 20 6.61 2.92 12.31
N GLN A 21 5.78 3.24 11.35
CA GLN A 21 4.77 4.30 11.45
C GLN A 21 3.39 3.69 11.20
N LEU A 22 2.41 4.11 12.00
CA LEU A 22 1.01 3.77 11.77
C LEU A 22 0.46 4.59 10.61
N VAL A 23 -0.16 3.91 9.66
CA VAL A 23 -0.97 4.50 8.60
C VAL A 23 -2.43 4.16 8.91
N ASP A 24 -3.26 5.19 8.88
CA ASP A 24 -4.69 5.08 9.10
C ASP A 24 -5.40 5.77 7.93
N VAL A 25 -6.39 5.10 7.35
CA VAL A 25 -7.19 5.58 6.23
C VAL A 25 -8.65 5.60 6.67
N ILE A 26 -9.24 6.78 6.64
CA ILE A 26 -10.64 7.00 7.03
C ILE A 26 -11.60 6.68 5.87
N GLN A 27 -12.83 6.29 6.22
CA GLN A 27 -13.87 5.92 5.25
C GLN A 27 -14.21 7.08 4.32
N GLU A 28 -14.34 8.30 4.85
CA GLU A 28 -14.66 9.49 4.04
C GLU A 28 -13.65 9.75 2.92
N ASP A 29 -12.36 9.52 3.15
CA ASP A 29 -11.35 9.70 2.10
C ASP A 29 -11.56 8.71 0.95
N ILE A 30 -12.02 7.49 1.27
CA ILE A 30 -12.26 6.42 0.30
C ILE A 30 -13.53 6.68 -0.52
N SER A 31 -14.63 7.02 0.14
CA SER A 31 -15.93 7.25 -0.53
C SER A 31 -16.03 8.62 -1.18
N GLY A 32 -15.30 9.61 -0.66
CA GLY A 32 -15.43 11.02 -0.98
C GLY A 32 -15.19 11.33 -2.46
N SER A 33 -16.07 12.14 -3.05
CA SER A 33 -15.97 12.50 -4.47
C SER A 33 -14.84 13.49 -4.77
N ALA A 34 -14.37 14.24 -3.76
CA ALA A 34 -13.25 15.18 -3.88
C ALA A 34 -11.89 14.52 -3.58
N THR A 35 -11.87 13.45 -2.79
CA THR A 35 -10.66 12.69 -2.42
C THR A 35 -10.42 11.52 -3.36
N ARG A 36 -11.44 11.05 -4.09
CA ARG A 36 -11.32 9.96 -5.06
C ARG A 36 -11.37 10.45 -6.50
N LYS A 37 -10.28 10.22 -7.23
CA LYS A 37 -10.14 10.60 -8.63
C LYS A 37 -10.45 9.42 -9.55
N LYS A 38 -11.29 9.70 -10.54
CA LYS A 38 -11.62 8.83 -11.67
C LYS A 38 -10.92 9.34 -12.93
N TYR A 39 -10.55 8.45 -13.83
CA TYR A 39 -9.82 8.77 -15.06
C TYR A 39 -10.60 8.27 -16.28
N GLN A 40 -10.88 9.12 -17.25
CA GLN A 40 -11.62 8.70 -18.45
C GLN A 40 -10.69 8.02 -19.47
N LEU A 41 -10.34 6.75 -19.24
CA LEU A 41 -9.48 5.97 -20.15
C LEU A 41 -10.30 5.13 -21.13
N PHE A 42 -11.41 4.57 -20.66
CA PHE A 42 -12.30 3.77 -21.49
C PHE A 42 -13.46 4.64 -21.98
N VAL A 43 -13.73 4.54 -23.28
CA VAL A 43 -14.86 5.23 -23.91
C VAL A 43 -15.50 4.25 -24.89
N THR A 44 -16.80 3.99 -24.72
CA THR A 44 -17.62 3.28 -25.70
C THR A 44 -18.85 4.10 -26.06
N GLY A 45 -19.27 4.06 -27.32
CA GLY A 45 -20.30 4.94 -27.85
C GLY A 45 -21.09 4.30 -28.98
N GLY A 46 -22.25 4.89 -29.31
CA GLY A 46 -23.13 4.41 -30.39
C GLY A 46 -24.62 4.68 -30.14
N VAL A 47 -25.07 4.64 -28.88
CA VAL A 47 -26.45 4.95 -28.47
C VAL A 47 -26.40 5.76 -27.16
N GLY A 48 -27.14 6.86 -27.09
CA GLY A 48 -27.10 7.77 -25.95
C GLY A 48 -25.74 8.51 -25.81
N PRO A 49 -25.37 8.99 -24.61
CA PRO A 49 -24.11 9.71 -24.37
C PRO A 49 -22.86 8.82 -24.42
N GLY A 50 -23.01 7.51 -24.63
CA GLY A 50 -21.93 6.54 -24.45
C GLY A 50 -21.63 6.27 -22.98
N VAL A 51 -20.63 5.43 -22.72
CA VAL A 51 -20.12 5.13 -21.38
C VAL A 51 -18.64 5.47 -21.34
N THR A 52 -18.25 6.29 -20.36
CA THR A 52 -16.86 6.54 -20.02
C THR A 52 -16.55 5.90 -18.68
N SER A 53 -15.39 5.25 -18.56
CA SER A 53 -14.97 4.59 -17.33
C SER A 53 -13.46 4.68 -17.11
N SER A 54 -13.06 4.57 -15.86
CA SER A 54 -11.68 4.41 -15.42
C SER A 54 -11.28 2.94 -15.40
N LEU A 55 -9.98 2.70 -15.50
CA LEU A 55 -9.37 1.40 -15.18
C LEU A 55 -9.00 1.31 -13.71
N TYR A 56 -8.73 2.45 -13.06
CA TYR A 56 -8.33 2.56 -11.66
C TYR A 56 -8.98 3.79 -11.04
N HIS A 57 -9.36 3.70 -9.77
CA HIS A 57 -9.67 4.86 -8.94
C HIS A 57 -8.48 5.12 -8.02
N THR A 58 -8.03 6.37 -7.95
CA THR A 58 -6.97 6.77 -7.02
C THR A 58 -7.60 7.55 -5.86
N VAL A 59 -7.33 7.09 -4.64
CA VAL A 59 -7.76 7.75 -3.41
C VAL A 59 -6.63 8.64 -2.90
N TYR A 60 -6.97 9.87 -2.53
CA TYR A 60 -6.08 10.89 -1.98
C TYR A 60 -6.42 11.18 -0.52
N ASP A 61 -5.45 11.72 0.21
CA ASP A 61 -5.59 12.16 1.62
C ASP A 61 -6.41 13.44 1.81
N GLN A 62 -6.66 14.17 0.73
CA GLN A 62 -7.48 15.37 0.67
C GLN A 62 -7.94 15.60 -0.78
N ASP A 63 -8.53 16.76 -1.04
CA ASP A 63 -8.99 17.14 -2.38
C ASP A 63 -7.86 17.00 -3.42
N PHE A 64 -8.08 16.12 -4.42
CA PHE A 64 -7.10 15.79 -5.46
C PHE A 64 -6.74 16.96 -6.38
N SER A 65 -7.49 18.06 -6.34
CA SER A 65 -7.19 19.29 -7.09
C SER A 65 -6.07 20.12 -6.46
N LEU A 66 -5.76 19.88 -5.18
CA LEU A 66 -4.71 20.56 -4.46
C LEU A 66 -3.33 19.97 -4.79
N GLN A 67 -2.33 20.82 -4.95
CA GLN A 67 -0.94 20.37 -5.20
C GLN A 67 -0.32 19.62 -4.01
N THR A 68 -0.87 19.81 -2.81
CA THR A 68 -0.44 19.14 -1.59
C THR A 68 -1.07 17.76 -1.40
N ALA A 69 -2.02 17.35 -2.25
CA ALA A 69 -2.71 16.07 -2.11
C ALA A 69 -1.80 14.90 -2.48
N ASN A 70 -1.72 13.92 -1.59
CA ASN A 70 -0.95 12.71 -1.79
C ASN A 70 -1.88 11.56 -2.13
N SER A 71 -1.53 10.78 -3.16
CA SER A 71 -2.25 9.54 -3.47
C SER A 71 -1.90 8.48 -2.44
N ILE A 72 -2.92 7.93 -1.78
CA ILE A 72 -2.79 6.90 -0.76
C ILE A 72 -2.69 5.53 -1.41
N PHE A 73 -3.68 5.17 -2.22
CA PHE A 73 -3.76 3.90 -2.93
C PHE A 73 -4.59 4.01 -4.21
N ASP A 74 -4.37 3.05 -5.11
CA ASP A 74 -5.25 2.81 -6.25
C ASP A 74 -6.11 1.58 -6.00
N THR A 75 -7.37 1.60 -6.46
CA THR A 75 -8.24 0.43 -6.45
C THR A 75 -8.80 0.13 -7.83
N THR A 76 -8.91 -1.15 -8.15
CA THR A 76 -9.54 -1.65 -9.38
C THR A 76 -10.10 -3.06 -9.17
N ALA A 77 -10.94 -3.52 -10.10
CA ALA A 77 -11.48 -4.87 -10.12
C ALA A 77 -11.01 -5.59 -11.40
N GLY A 78 -10.67 -6.86 -11.26
CA GLY A 78 -10.25 -7.72 -12.37
C GLY A 78 -10.88 -9.10 -12.30
N LEU A 79 -10.91 -9.78 -13.44
CA LEU A 79 -11.50 -11.11 -13.58
C LEU A 79 -10.47 -12.10 -14.12
N TYR A 80 -10.44 -13.31 -13.55
CA TYR A 80 -9.59 -14.37 -14.04
C TYR A 80 -10.07 -14.87 -15.40
N ALA A 81 -9.17 -14.97 -16.38
CA ALA A 81 -9.50 -15.30 -17.76
C ALA A 81 -10.20 -16.67 -17.92
N GLU A 82 -9.77 -17.66 -17.13
CA GLU A 82 -10.35 -19.01 -17.11
C GLU A 82 -11.36 -19.20 -15.96
N GLY A 83 -11.67 -18.11 -15.24
CA GLY A 83 -12.63 -18.12 -14.15
C GLY A 83 -14.06 -18.34 -14.64
N THR A 84 -14.92 -18.84 -13.77
CA THR A 84 -16.29 -19.21 -14.11
C THR A 84 -17.09 -18.03 -14.67
N THR A 85 -16.93 -16.84 -14.09
CA THR A 85 -17.57 -15.58 -14.52
C THR A 85 -17.26 -15.20 -15.96
N VAL A 86 -16.01 -15.39 -16.41
CA VAL A 86 -15.59 -15.05 -17.78
C VAL A 86 -16.01 -16.14 -18.75
N VAL A 87 -15.78 -17.40 -18.41
CA VAL A 87 -16.10 -18.54 -19.29
C VAL A 87 -17.60 -18.67 -19.51
N SER A 88 -18.44 -18.45 -18.48
CA SER A 88 -19.90 -18.54 -18.61
C SER A 88 -20.51 -17.39 -19.42
N SER A 89 -19.81 -16.26 -19.54
CA SER A 89 -20.27 -15.08 -20.27
C SER A 89 -19.65 -14.94 -21.67
N SER A 90 -18.60 -15.70 -21.98
CA SER A 90 -17.95 -15.63 -23.28
C SER A 90 -18.78 -16.31 -24.38
N THR A 91 -18.87 -15.67 -25.55
CA THR A 91 -19.52 -16.20 -26.75
C THR A 91 -18.54 -16.92 -27.69
N GLY A 92 -17.25 -16.95 -27.35
CA GLY A 92 -16.20 -17.58 -28.14
C GLY A 92 -14.90 -16.79 -28.13
N VAL A 93 -13.92 -17.24 -28.92
CA VAL A 93 -12.62 -16.59 -29.10
C VAL A 93 -12.42 -16.28 -30.58
N ASP A 94 -12.02 -15.05 -30.89
CA ASP A 94 -11.69 -14.65 -32.25
C ASP A 94 -10.37 -15.28 -32.74
N THR A 95 -10.12 -15.27 -34.04
CA THR A 95 -8.91 -15.78 -34.70
C THR A 95 -7.62 -15.16 -34.14
N ALA A 96 -7.72 -13.96 -33.57
CA ALA A 96 -6.62 -13.27 -32.89
C ALA A 96 -6.45 -13.65 -31.39
N GLY A 97 -7.17 -14.67 -30.89
CA GLY A 97 -7.10 -15.11 -29.49
C GLY A 97 -7.84 -14.22 -28.49
N LYS A 98 -8.71 -13.32 -28.96
CA LYS A 98 -9.45 -12.39 -28.11
C LYS A 98 -10.82 -12.95 -27.73
N TYR A 99 -11.15 -12.93 -26.44
CA TYR A 99 -12.48 -13.31 -25.97
C TYR A 99 -13.57 -12.39 -26.54
N LEU A 100 -14.67 -13.00 -26.98
CA LEU A 100 -15.89 -12.34 -27.42
C LEU A 100 -16.92 -12.43 -26.29
N PHE A 101 -17.67 -11.34 -26.12
CA PHE A 101 -18.68 -11.21 -25.07
C PHE A 101 -19.97 -10.63 -25.66
N PRO A 102 -21.13 -10.89 -25.05
CA PRO A 102 -22.41 -10.34 -25.52
C PRO A 102 -22.47 -8.82 -25.35
N SER A 103 -23.37 -8.16 -26.08
CA SER A 103 -23.58 -6.71 -26.02
C SER A 103 -24.08 -6.19 -24.65
N GLN A 104 -24.49 -7.09 -23.76
CA GLN A 104 -24.92 -6.78 -22.39
C GLN A 104 -23.76 -6.77 -21.38
N SER A 105 -22.53 -7.03 -21.83
CA SER A 105 -21.33 -7.00 -20.99
C SER A 105 -20.55 -5.70 -21.17
N MET A 106 -19.83 -5.29 -20.13
CA MET A 106 -19.04 -4.06 -20.14
C MET A 106 -17.62 -4.32 -19.63
N MET A 107 -16.63 -3.83 -20.39
CA MET A 107 -15.20 -3.80 -20.04
C MET A 107 -14.59 -5.18 -19.69
N MET A 108 -15.12 -6.27 -20.24
CA MET A 108 -14.68 -7.62 -19.87
C MET A 108 -13.22 -7.91 -20.22
N ARG A 109 -12.74 -7.40 -21.36
CA ARG A 109 -11.34 -7.58 -21.77
C ARG A 109 -10.41 -6.79 -20.87
N GLU A 110 -10.77 -5.54 -20.57
CA GLU A 110 -10.02 -4.66 -19.70
C GLU A 110 -9.93 -5.24 -18.27
N LYS A 111 -11.00 -5.83 -17.75
CA LYS A 111 -11.01 -6.54 -16.45
C LYS A 111 -10.07 -7.76 -16.45
N ILE A 112 -10.00 -8.50 -17.56
CA ILE A 112 -9.08 -9.63 -17.71
C ILE A 112 -7.64 -9.13 -17.77
N ASP A 113 -7.36 -8.11 -18.58
CA ASP A 113 -6.02 -7.55 -18.74
C ASP A 113 -5.47 -6.98 -17.42
N ILE A 114 -6.33 -6.34 -16.60
CA ILE A 114 -5.97 -5.88 -15.26
C ILE A 114 -5.57 -7.04 -14.34
N TYR A 115 -6.36 -8.12 -14.32
CA TYR A 115 -6.04 -9.29 -13.53
C TYR A 115 -4.70 -9.90 -13.95
N GLN A 116 -4.47 -10.04 -15.26
CA GLN A 116 -3.23 -10.56 -15.82
C GLN A 116 -2.03 -9.67 -15.49
N GLN A 117 -2.19 -8.34 -15.49
CA GLN A 117 -1.14 -7.41 -15.10
C GLN A 117 -0.74 -7.60 -13.63
N TYR A 118 -1.71 -7.75 -12.73
CA TYR A 118 -1.43 -8.04 -11.32
C TYR A 118 -0.82 -9.43 -11.13
N ALA A 119 -1.30 -10.45 -11.84
CA ALA A 119 -0.72 -11.78 -11.81
C ALA A 119 0.75 -11.78 -12.28
N ALA A 120 1.06 -11.09 -13.38
CA ALA A 120 2.44 -10.94 -13.86
C ALA A 120 3.35 -10.23 -12.85
N SER A 121 2.86 -9.17 -12.21
CA SER A 121 3.62 -8.38 -11.23
C SER A 121 3.82 -9.11 -9.89
N LEU A 122 2.81 -9.86 -9.43
CA LEU A 122 2.79 -10.43 -8.08
C LEU A 122 3.16 -11.92 -8.05
N LEU A 123 2.72 -12.69 -9.04
CA LEU A 123 2.98 -14.12 -9.17
C LEU A 123 4.13 -14.43 -10.13
N GLY A 124 4.48 -13.50 -11.03
CA GLY A 124 5.52 -13.68 -12.04
C GLY A 124 5.03 -14.31 -13.35
N ASP A 125 3.73 -14.60 -13.46
CA ASP A 125 3.08 -15.16 -14.64
C ASP A 125 1.72 -14.49 -14.84
N ALA A 126 1.48 -13.98 -16.05
CA ALA A 126 0.24 -13.30 -16.43
C ALA A 126 -0.98 -14.25 -16.46
N SER A 127 -0.75 -15.54 -16.68
CA SER A 127 -1.81 -16.55 -16.77
C SER A 127 -2.14 -17.22 -15.44
N ALA A 128 -1.34 -16.96 -14.40
CA ALA A 128 -1.54 -17.53 -13.08
C ALA A 128 -2.79 -16.97 -12.40
N ASN A 129 -3.42 -17.81 -11.58
CA ASN A 129 -4.53 -17.42 -10.73
C ASN A 129 -4.08 -17.11 -9.30
N PHE A 130 -4.78 -16.18 -8.65
CA PHE A 130 -4.68 -16.01 -7.21
C PHE A 130 -5.52 -17.08 -6.52
N THR A 131 -5.00 -17.59 -5.39
CA THR A 131 -5.71 -18.55 -4.53
C THR A 131 -5.75 -18.05 -3.10
N THR A 132 -6.90 -18.17 -2.44
CA THR A 132 -7.12 -17.79 -1.04
C THR A 132 -7.56 -19.03 -0.26
N PRO A 133 -6.71 -19.68 0.56
CA PRO A 133 -5.36 -19.30 0.98
C PRO A 133 -4.30 -19.46 -0.11
N PHE A 134 -3.19 -18.74 0.05
CA PHE A 134 -2.09 -18.72 -0.92
C PHE A 134 -1.52 -20.12 -1.19
N GLY A 135 -1.49 -20.52 -2.46
CA GLY A 135 -0.91 -21.81 -2.87
C GLY A 135 -1.83 -23.00 -2.58
N SER A 136 -3.12 -22.76 -2.33
CA SER A 136 -4.11 -23.84 -2.32
C SER A 136 -4.25 -24.46 -3.71
N ALA A 137 -4.42 -25.78 -3.76
CA ALA A 137 -4.71 -26.53 -4.98
C ALA A 137 -6.21 -26.76 -5.21
N THR A 138 -7.07 -26.27 -4.30
CA THR A 138 -8.52 -26.46 -4.38
C THR A 138 -9.13 -25.48 -5.39
N ALA A 139 -9.96 -25.98 -6.31
CA ALA A 139 -10.63 -25.12 -7.30
C ALA A 139 -11.54 -24.04 -6.66
N ALA A 140 -12.15 -24.33 -5.50
CA ALA A 140 -12.99 -23.38 -4.76
C ALA A 140 -12.20 -22.24 -4.08
N ASP A 141 -10.88 -22.35 -4.00
CA ASP A 141 -10.00 -21.32 -3.44
C ASP A 141 -9.49 -20.34 -4.50
N VAL A 142 -9.78 -20.58 -5.78
CA VAL A 142 -9.41 -19.71 -6.89
C VAL A 142 -10.18 -18.40 -6.81
N VAL A 143 -9.47 -17.29 -7.00
CA VAL A 143 -10.05 -15.95 -7.05
C VAL A 143 -10.47 -15.64 -8.47
N ASP A 144 -11.72 -15.94 -8.80
CA ASP A 144 -12.32 -15.63 -10.11
C ASP A 144 -12.56 -14.14 -10.29
N SER A 145 -13.07 -13.47 -9.24
CA SER A 145 -13.31 -12.03 -9.23
C SER A 145 -12.46 -11.38 -8.13
N ALA A 146 -11.51 -10.56 -8.53
CA ALA A 146 -10.54 -9.94 -7.62
C ALA A 146 -10.76 -8.43 -7.50
N LEU A 147 -10.72 -7.93 -6.27
CA LEU A 147 -10.58 -6.50 -5.98
C LEU A 147 -9.11 -6.25 -5.57
N PHE A 148 -8.44 -5.36 -6.28
CA PHE A 148 -7.04 -5.03 -6.07
C PHE A 148 -6.93 -3.66 -5.39
N ILE A 149 -6.23 -3.59 -4.27
CA ILE A 149 -5.91 -2.34 -3.56
C ILE A 149 -4.39 -2.21 -3.50
N SER A 150 -3.83 -1.23 -4.20
CA SER A 150 -2.38 -1.02 -4.29
C SER A 150 -1.99 0.29 -3.63
N PHE A 151 -1.33 0.20 -2.47
CA PHE A 151 -0.86 1.36 -1.74
C PHE A 151 0.37 1.99 -2.39
N LYS A 152 0.43 3.32 -2.37
CA LYS A 152 1.60 4.05 -2.85
C LYS A 152 2.76 3.90 -1.88
N ARG A 153 3.97 3.82 -2.44
CA ARG A 153 5.23 3.69 -1.68
C ARG A 153 5.45 4.78 -0.62
N LEU A 154 4.84 5.97 -0.80
CA LEU A 154 4.91 7.02 0.21
C LEU A 154 4.36 6.55 1.57
N PHE A 155 3.33 5.71 1.56
CA PHE A 155 2.67 5.18 2.76
C PHE A 155 3.24 3.84 3.20
N THR A 156 3.54 2.92 2.28
CA THR A 156 4.11 1.59 2.61
C THR A 156 5.61 1.60 2.85
N ARG A 157 6.32 2.63 2.41
CA ARG A 157 7.79 2.80 2.50
C ARG A 157 8.55 1.66 1.83
N ASP A 158 9.12 0.73 2.60
CA ASP A 158 9.78 -0.46 2.06
C ASP A 158 8.84 -1.66 2.03
N LYS A 159 7.95 -1.78 3.03
CA LYS A 159 6.94 -2.83 3.11
C LYS A 159 5.92 -2.56 4.19
N ILE A 160 4.76 -3.20 4.07
CA ILE A 160 3.78 -3.30 5.15
C ILE A 160 4.32 -4.29 6.21
N LYS A 161 4.19 -3.94 7.48
CA LYS A 161 4.55 -4.82 8.59
C LYS A 161 3.49 -5.91 8.73
N ARG A 162 3.94 -7.16 8.78
CA ARG A 162 3.10 -8.34 9.02
C ARG A 162 2.36 -8.26 10.36
N GLU A 163 1.18 -8.85 10.39
CA GLU A 163 0.26 -8.90 11.53
C GLU A 163 -0.16 -7.51 12.03
N THR A 164 -0.14 -6.51 11.14
CA THR A 164 -0.62 -5.16 11.47
C THR A 164 -1.70 -4.66 10.55
N PHE A 165 -2.00 -5.38 9.46
CA PHE A 165 -2.99 -4.94 8.51
C PHE A 165 -4.39 -5.31 9.00
N ALA A 166 -5.28 -4.33 9.02
CA ALA A 166 -6.69 -4.53 9.27
C ALA A 166 -7.51 -3.65 8.33
N MET A 167 -8.59 -4.20 7.79
CA MET A 167 -9.58 -3.46 7.02
C MET A 167 -10.99 -3.79 7.50
N ARG A 168 -11.88 -2.82 7.38
CA ARG A 168 -13.27 -2.89 7.77
C ARG A 168 -14.15 -2.73 6.53
N MET A 169 -15.16 -3.58 6.40
CA MET A 169 -16.07 -3.52 5.27
C MET A 169 -17.44 -4.13 5.62
N HIS A 170 -18.50 -3.62 5.01
CA HIS A 170 -19.84 -4.20 5.12
C HIS A 170 -20.01 -5.42 4.19
N TYR A 171 -20.30 -6.59 4.77
CA TYR A 171 -20.42 -7.86 4.05
C TYR A 171 -21.74 -7.99 3.26
N SER A 172 -22.84 -7.55 3.85
CA SER A 172 -24.17 -7.53 3.21
C SER A 172 -24.51 -6.14 2.67
N SER A 173 -25.27 -6.08 1.58
CA SER A 173 -25.93 -4.86 1.11
C SER A 173 -27.46 -4.94 1.26
N SER A 174 -27.99 -5.86 2.07
CA SER A 174 -29.44 -6.02 2.22
C SER A 174 -30.04 -4.77 2.86
N LEU A 175 -30.87 -4.05 2.12
CA LEU A 175 -31.56 -2.85 2.62
C LEU A 175 -32.84 -3.26 3.34
N ALA A 176 -33.01 -2.82 4.59
CA ALA A 176 -34.23 -3.07 5.37
C ALA A 176 -35.44 -2.27 4.85
N ASN A 177 -35.19 -1.09 4.26
CA ASN A 177 -36.16 -0.29 3.53
C ASN A 177 -35.54 0.03 2.16
N GLY A 178 -36.00 -0.61 1.09
CA GLY A 178 -35.59 -0.24 -0.26
C GLY A 178 -36.02 1.21 -0.52
N GLY A 179 -35.11 2.04 -1.04
CA GLY A 179 -35.42 3.43 -1.32
C GLY A 179 -36.60 3.58 -2.29
N SER A 180 -37.24 4.75 -2.25
CA SER A 180 -38.43 5.06 -3.04
C SER A 180 -38.18 5.13 -4.56
N THR A 181 -36.91 5.17 -4.98
CA THR A 181 -36.48 5.26 -6.38
C THR A 181 -35.74 3.99 -6.84
N ILE A 182 -35.52 3.85 -8.15
CA ILE A 182 -34.66 2.78 -8.72
C ILE A 182 -33.16 3.08 -8.44
N ALA A 183 -32.81 4.35 -8.24
CA ALA A 183 -31.43 4.77 -7.95
C ALA A 183 -31.01 4.48 -6.49
N ASP A 184 -31.97 4.49 -5.55
CA ASP A 184 -31.75 4.27 -4.12
C ASP A 184 -31.88 2.78 -3.75
N ARG A 185 -31.02 1.97 -4.36
CA ARG A 185 -31.00 0.52 -4.17
C ARG A 185 -29.67 0.05 -3.63
N ASN A 186 -29.56 -1.25 -3.38
CA ASN A 186 -28.42 -1.83 -2.68
C ASN A 186 -27.11 -1.79 -3.46
N LEU A 187 -27.13 -1.31 -4.71
CA LEU A 187 -25.93 -0.94 -5.44
C LEU A 187 -25.32 0.39 -4.97
N ASN A 188 -26.14 1.34 -4.49
CA ASN A 188 -25.72 2.72 -4.20
C ASN A 188 -25.94 3.17 -2.75
N VAL A 189 -26.58 2.33 -1.93
CA VAL A 189 -26.88 2.61 -0.52
C VAL A 189 -26.22 1.59 0.38
N THR A 190 -25.45 2.08 1.37
CA THR A 190 -24.79 1.27 2.40
C THR A 190 -25.81 0.53 3.27
N SER A 191 -25.54 -0.74 3.58
CA SER A 191 -26.26 -1.48 4.62
C SER A 191 -25.36 -1.62 5.85
N GLU A 192 -25.79 -1.04 6.97
CA GLU A 192 -25.00 -0.99 8.21
C GLU A 192 -25.12 -2.26 9.08
N LEU A 193 -25.86 -3.27 8.63
CA LEU A 193 -26.30 -4.40 9.48
C LEU A 193 -25.30 -5.57 9.59
N ASP A 194 -24.24 -5.62 8.78
CA ASP A 194 -23.23 -6.69 8.82
C ASP A 194 -21.83 -6.15 8.46
N GLU A 195 -21.10 -5.65 9.46
CA GLU A 195 -19.73 -5.17 9.35
C GLU A 195 -18.74 -6.30 9.70
N ARG A 196 -17.74 -6.51 8.85
CA ARG A 196 -16.65 -7.46 9.07
C ARG A 196 -15.30 -6.78 9.06
N ILE A 197 -14.40 -7.28 9.89
CA ILE A 197 -13.00 -6.84 9.94
C ILE A 197 -12.14 -7.97 9.41
N TYR A 198 -11.37 -7.68 8.37
CA TYR A 198 -10.40 -8.60 7.78
C TYR A 198 -8.99 -8.21 8.23
N THR A 199 -8.22 -9.18 8.68
CA THR A 199 -6.88 -8.97 9.26
C THR A 199 -5.90 -10.00 8.74
N ASP A 200 -4.60 -9.72 8.81
CA ASP A 200 -3.54 -10.67 8.44
C ASP A 200 -3.06 -11.54 9.62
N PHE A 201 -4.00 -11.95 10.48
CA PHE A 201 -3.72 -12.76 11.67
C PHE A 201 -3.01 -14.08 11.32
N GLY A 202 -1.88 -14.34 11.98
CA GLY A 202 -1.06 -15.55 11.78
C GLY A 202 -0.03 -15.43 10.65
N ALA A 203 0.05 -14.29 9.97
CA ALA A 203 1.00 -14.07 8.88
C ALA A 203 2.47 -13.96 9.32
N ALA A 204 2.78 -13.84 10.62
CA ALA A 204 4.17 -13.89 11.09
C ALA A 204 4.75 -15.31 11.02
N THR A 205 3.90 -16.33 11.15
CA THR A 205 4.32 -17.75 11.19
C THR A 205 4.56 -18.30 9.78
N ASN A 206 3.68 -17.96 8.83
CA ASN A 206 3.76 -18.43 7.45
C ASN A 206 4.49 -17.43 6.54
N ARG A 207 5.82 -17.57 6.47
CA ARG A 207 6.66 -16.72 5.61
C ARG A 207 6.80 -17.32 4.22
N ARG A 208 5.83 -17.05 3.37
CA ARG A 208 5.87 -17.41 1.95
C ARG A 208 6.39 -16.23 1.12
N ARG A 209 7.13 -16.53 0.07
CA ARG A 209 7.68 -15.54 -0.87
C ARG A 209 7.38 -15.97 -2.29
N THR A 210 7.08 -14.99 -3.12
CA THR A 210 6.87 -15.12 -4.56
C THR A 210 7.57 -13.95 -5.27
N PHE A 211 7.36 -13.80 -6.58
CA PHE A 211 7.94 -12.72 -7.37
C PHE A 211 7.59 -11.33 -6.81
N GLY A 212 6.32 -11.12 -6.42
CA GLY A 212 5.83 -9.91 -5.75
C GLY A 212 6.27 -9.72 -4.29
N GLY A 213 7.18 -10.57 -3.80
CA GLY A 213 7.75 -10.50 -2.46
C GLY A 213 7.06 -11.40 -1.44
N GLU A 214 7.14 -11.00 -0.17
CA GLU A 214 6.51 -11.67 0.95
C GLU A 214 4.97 -11.60 0.89
N VAL A 215 4.29 -12.74 1.01
CA VAL A 215 2.82 -12.85 0.97
C VAL A 215 2.24 -13.40 2.28
N GLY A 216 1.05 -12.92 2.67
CA GLY A 216 0.24 -13.41 3.79
C GLY A 216 -1.23 -13.52 3.42
N ASP A 217 -1.96 -14.38 4.12
CA ASP A 217 -3.41 -14.56 3.93
C ASP A 217 -4.19 -13.54 4.77
N LEU A 218 -5.25 -12.96 4.21
CA LEU A 218 -6.25 -12.20 4.94
C LEU A 218 -7.36 -13.11 5.43
N VAL A 219 -7.71 -12.93 6.70
CA VAL A 219 -8.71 -13.74 7.39
C VAL A 219 -9.78 -12.87 7.98
N ASN A 220 -11.00 -13.39 8.09
CA ASN A 220 -12.01 -12.76 8.92
C ASN A 220 -11.58 -12.82 10.40
N SER A 221 -11.59 -11.67 11.07
CA SER A 221 -11.25 -11.57 12.51
C SER A 221 -12.17 -12.41 13.40
N SER A 222 -13.43 -12.60 12.99
CA SER A 222 -14.41 -13.41 13.73
C SER A 222 -14.27 -14.91 13.45
N ASP A 223 -13.71 -15.29 12.29
CA ASP A 223 -13.44 -16.67 11.92
C ASP A 223 -12.15 -16.77 11.09
N THR A 224 -11.06 -17.16 11.74
CA THR A 224 -9.74 -17.24 11.10
C THR A 224 -9.61 -18.37 10.08
N THR A 225 -10.61 -19.27 9.98
CA THR A 225 -10.67 -20.30 8.95
C THR A 225 -11.10 -19.75 7.60
N ASP A 226 -11.85 -18.65 7.60
CA ASP A 226 -12.31 -17.94 6.40
C ASP A 226 -11.18 -17.06 5.85
N LYS A 227 -10.55 -17.54 4.77
CA LYS A 227 -9.46 -16.86 4.06
C LYS A 227 -10.06 -16.07 2.90
N VAL A 228 -10.04 -14.76 2.99
CA VAL A 228 -10.80 -13.86 2.10
C VAL A 228 -9.93 -13.12 1.08
N GLY A 229 -8.60 -13.14 1.24
CA GLY A 229 -7.69 -12.37 0.40
C GLY A 229 -6.23 -12.64 0.71
N LEU A 230 -5.35 -11.90 0.05
CA LEU A 230 -3.90 -11.96 0.15
C LEU A 230 -3.32 -10.55 0.31
N VAL A 231 -2.27 -10.41 1.14
CA VAL A 231 -1.45 -9.20 1.22
C VAL A 231 -0.05 -9.50 0.74
N PHE A 232 0.42 -8.73 -0.24
CA PHE A 232 1.80 -8.71 -0.71
C PHE A 232 2.53 -7.57 0.01
N TYR A 233 3.26 -7.89 1.06
CA TYR A 233 3.82 -6.92 1.99
C TYR A 233 4.85 -5.98 1.35
N ASP A 234 5.71 -6.54 0.49
CA ASP A 234 6.79 -5.79 -0.15
C ASP A 234 6.27 -4.95 -1.32
N ALA A 235 5.33 -5.49 -2.11
CA ALA A 235 4.67 -4.74 -3.19
C ALA A 235 3.70 -3.67 -2.67
N GLY A 236 3.15 -3.84 -1.46
CA GLY A 236 2.11 -2.96 -0.92
C GLY A 236 0.75 -3.16 -1.60
N THR A 237 0.49 -4.35 -2.15
CA THR A 237 -0.76 -4.67 -2.85
C THR A 237 -1.56 -5.72 -2.10
N ILE A 238 -2.86 -5.51 -2.05
CA ILE A 238 -3.84 -6.42 -1.46
C ILE A 238 -4.73 -6.95 -2.58
N VAL A 239 -4.91 -8.27 -2.59
CA VAL A 239 -5.78 -8.98 -3.52
C VAL A 239 -6.92 -9.57 -2.71
N LEU A 240 -8.13 -9.09 -2.91
CA LEU A 240 -9.31 -9.56 -2.20
C LEU A 240 -10.15 -10.42 -3.13
N ASN A 241 -10.65 -11.54 -2.61
CA ASN A 241 -11.61 -12.37 -3.32
C ASN A 241 -13.00 -11.78 -3.12
N ILE A 242 -13.57 -11.21 -4.19
CA ILE A 242 -14.89 -10.56 -4.15
C ILE A 242 -15.94 -11.56 -3.62
N ASP A 243 -15.88 -12.82 -4.02
CA ASP A 243 -16.89 -13.81 -3.64
C ASP A 243 -16.86 -14.19 -2.15
N ARG A 244 -15.78 -13.86 -1.45
CA ARG A 244 -15.61 -14.11 -0.01
C ARG A 244 -15.77 -12.87 0.84
N ILE A 245 -15.39 -11.69 0.34
CA ILE A 245 -15.51 -10.43 1.09
C ILE A 245 -16.93 -9.86 1.10
N ILE A 246 -17.79 -10.27 0.15
CA ILE A 246 -19.22 -9.95 0.11
C ILE A 246 -20.06 -11.22 -0.04
N SER A 247 -21.36 -11.11 0.20
CA SER A 247 -22.33 -12.13 -0.20
C SER A 247 -22.54 -12.11 -1.73
N SER A 248 -21.77 -12.91 -2.47
CA SER A 248 -21.79 -12.92 -3.95
C SER A 248 -23.14 -13.30 -4.56
N SER A 249 -23.88 -14.19 -3.90
CA SER A 249 -25.22 -14.63 -4.32
C SER A 249 -26.34 -13.68 -3.90
N GLN A 250 -26.03 -12.59 -3.20
CA GLN A 250 -27.05 -11.63 -2.79
C GLN A 250 -27.62 -10.92 -4.03
N PRO A 251 -28.95 -10.71 -4.11
CA PRO A 251 -29.55 -9.96 -5.20
C PRO A 251 -28.99 -8.54 -5.23
N VAL A 252 -28.59 -8.06 -6.41
CA VAL A 252 -28.18 -6.68 -6.67
C VAL A 252 -29.28 -5.96 -7.44
N SER A 253 -29.55 -4.72 -7.07
CA SER A 253 -30.51 -3.86 -7.77
C SER A 253 -30.02 -2.42 -7.80
N GLY A 254 -30.28 -1.71 -8.88
CA GLY A 254 -29.89 -0.31 -9.05
C GLY A 254 -29.75 0.09 -10.51
N VAL A 255 -28.98 1.15 -10.74
CA VAL A 255 -28.64 1.66 -12.07
C VAL A 255 -27.14 1.54 -12.30
N ILE A 256 -26.75 1.09 -13.49
CA ILE A 256 -25.36 1.03 -13.95
C ILE A 256 -25.22 1.82 -15.25
N ALA A 257 -24.00 2.22 -15.60
CA ALA A 257 -23.74 2.89 -16.87
C ALA A 257 -24.03 1.95 -18.05
N GLY A 258 -24.72 2.46 -19.08
CA GLY A 258 -25.09 1.66 -20.24
C GLY A 258 -25.52 2.49 -21.44
N MET A 259 -25.43 1.90 -22.63
CA MET A 259 -25.72 2.61 -23.89
C MET A 259 -27.22 2.65 -24.18
N ARG A 260 -27.93 3.57 -23.53
CA ARG A 260 -29.38 3.75 -23.67
C ARG A 260 -29.75 5.20 -24.00
N THR A 261 -30.69 5.38 -24.93
CA THR A 261 -31.29 6.67 -25.26
C THR A 261 -32.63 6.86 -24.54
N GLY A 262 -32.88 8.08 -24.08
CA GLY A 262 -34.12 8.47 -23.42
C GLY A 262 -34.14 8.16 -21.92
N THR A 263 -34.90 8.96 -21.18
CA THR A 263 -35.16 8.74 -19.75
C THR A 263 -36.30 7.72 -19.60
N SER A 264 -36.28 6.92 -18.54
CA SER A 264 -37.43 6.07 -18.18
C SER A 264 -37.48 5.92 -16.66
N GLY A 265 -38.56 6.41 -16.06
CA GLY A 265 -38.61 6.65 -14.62
C GLY A 265 -37.46 7.54 -14.17
N ASP A 266 -36.80 7.16 -13.08
CA ASP A 266 -35.65 7.86 -12.49
C ASP A 266 -34.30 7.52 -13.17
N VAL A 267 -34.33 6.71 -14.24
CA VAL A 267 -33.12 6.26 -14.95
C VAL A 267 -32.76 7.28 -16.03
N ALA A 268 -31.60 7.92 -15.86
CA ALA A 268 -31.10 8.92 -16.80
C ALA A 268 -30.70 8.29 -18.14
N THR A 269 -30.58 9.14 -19.17
CA THR A 269 -29.98 8.74 -20.44
C THR A 269 -28.55 8.24 -20.19
N GLY A 270 -28.14 7.13 -20.81
CA GLY A 270 -26.83 6.52 -20.54
C GLY A 270 -26.79 5.60 -19.33
N GLN A 271 -27.93 5.25 -18.73
CA GLN A 271 -28.04 4.30 -17.62
C GLN A 271 -29.02 3.17 -17.94
N VAL A 272 -28.75 1.99 -17.37
CA VAL A 272 -29.59 0.80 -17.46
C VAL A 272 -29.83 0.21 -16.07
N VAL A 273 -30.98 -0.44 -15.89
CA VAL A 273 -31.38 -1.03 -14.60
C VAL A 273 -30.84 -2.46 -14.49
N ILE A 274 -30.11 -2.74 -13.41
CA ILE A 274 -29.74 -4.10 -13.01
C ILE A 274 -30.64 -4.53 -11.86
N GLY A 275 -31.17 -5.76 -11.93
CA GLY A 275 -32.04 -6.33 -10.90
C GLY A 275 -33.32 -5.55 -10.61
N GLY A 276 -34.07 -6.03 -9.62
CA GLY A 276 -35.29 -5.39 -9.15
C GLY A 276 -36.53 -5.78 -9.96
N ASN A 277 -37.63 -6.02 -9.25
CA ASN A 277 -38.91 -6.32 -9.87
C ASN A 277 -39.47 -5.05 -10.54
N SER A 278 -40.17 -5.21 -11.67
CA SER A 278 -40.59 -4.19 -12.66
C SER A 278 -41.58 -3.12 -12.15
N PHE A 279 -41.29 -2.46 -11.02
CA PHE A 279 -42.21 -1.60 -10.27
C PHE A 279 -42.50 -0.23 -10.92
N LEU A 280 -41.77 0.16 -11.97
CA LEU A 280 -41.96 1.44 -12.69
C LEU A 280 -41.99 1.30 -14.22
N SER A 281 -42.36 0.13 -14.75
CA SER A 281 -42.42 -0.12 -16.21
C SER A 281 -41.08 0.06 -16.95
N VAL A 282 -39.96 0.08 -16.20
CA VAL A 282 -38.59 -0.01 -16.73
C VAL A 282 -38.11 -1.42 -16.41
N GLY A 283 -38.31 -2.34 -17.36
CA GLY A 283 -37.98 -3.74 -17.14
C GLY A 283 -36.47 -3.93 -17.00
N SER A 284 -36.02 -4.50 -15.88
CA SER A 284 -34.73 -5.18 -15.85
C SER A 284 -34.86 -6.49 -16.63
N ILE A 285 -33.85 -6.82 -17.44
CA ILE A 285 -33.81 -8.08 -18.20
C ILE A 285 -33.64 -9.27 -17.25
N ASN A 286 -32.95 -9.07 -16.12
CA ASN A 286 -32.76 -10.06 -15.06
C ASN A 286 -33.18 -9.47 -13.70
N PRO A 287 -34.44 -9.67 -13.26
CA PRO A 287 -34.93 -9.17 -11.97
C PRO A 287 -34.20 -9.75 -10.74
N ASN A 288 -33.58 -10.92 -10.88
CA ASN A 288 -32.88 -11.65 -9.82
C ASN A 288 -31.35 -11.57 -9.98
N ALA A 289 -30.83 -10.48 -10.57
CA ALA A 289 -29.40 -10.30 -10.77
C ALA A 289 -28.64 -10.41 -9.44
N THR A 290 -27.45 -11.01 -9.45
CA THR A 290 -26.56 -11.14 -8.27
C THR A 290 -25.27 -10.34 -8.42
N PHE A 291 -24.50 -10.17 -7.34
CA PHE A 291 -23.20 -9.49 -7.41
C PHE A 291 -22.20 -10.24 -8.30
N THR A 292 -22.12 -11.57 -8.14
CA THR A 292 -21.39 -12.45 -9.04
C THR A 292 -22.37 -13.49 -9.61
N PRO A 293 -22.49 -13.64 -10.94
CA PRO A 293 -21.68 -13.02 -11.99
C PRO A 293 -22.27 -11.71 -12.56
N ASP A 294 -23.55 -11.39 -12.32
CA ASP A 294 -24.26 -10.39 -13.14
C ASP A 294 -23.63 -8.99 -13.07
N LEU A 295 -23.39 -8.45 -11.86
CA LEU A 295 -22.75 -7.12 -11.73
C LEU A 295 -21.34 -7.12 -12.32
N MET A 296 -20.55 -8.17 -12.06
CA MET A 296 -19.18 -8.27 -12.55
C MET A 296 -19.09 -8.32 -14.09
N VAL A 297 -20.12 -8.85 -14.77
CA VAL A 297 -20.16 -8.93 -16.24
C VAL A 297 -20.77 -7.67 -16.87
N SER A 298 -21.87 -7.15 -16.32
CA SER A 298 -22.64 -6.08 -16.98
C SER A 298 -22.18 -4.67 -16.63
N ALA A 299 -21.57 -4.46 -15.46
CA ALA A 299 -21.22 -3.12 -14.97
C ALA A 299 -19.85 -2.66 -15.45
N SER A 300 -19.63 -1.34 -15.53
CA SER A 300 -18.30 -0.77 -15.77
C SER A 300 -17.39 -0.99 -14.55
N ILE A 301 -16.07 -0.83 -14.72
CA ILE A 301 -15.15 -0.87 -13.57
C ILE A 301 -15.48 0.26 -12.59
N ASP A 302 -15.88 1.44 -13.10
CA ASP A 302 -16.28 2.56 -12.25
C ASP A 302 -17.49 2.21 -11.38
N ASP A 303 -18.53 1.59 -11.93
CA ASP A 303 -19.72 1.18 -11.16
C ASP A 303 -19.37 0.14 -10.09
N ILE A 304 -18.49 -0.82 -10.41
CA ILE A 304 -18.04 -1.85 -9.47
C ILE A 304 -17.25 -1.21 -8.32
N VAL A 305 -16.24 -0.41 -8.66
CA VAL A 305 -15.38 0.24 -7.65
C VAL A 305 -16.19 1.25 -6.85
N ASP A 306 -17.12 1.99 -7.47
CA ASP A 306 -18.05 2.88 -6.75
C ASP A 306 -18.84 2.14 -5.69
N HIS A 307 -19.41 0.98 -6.02
CA HIS A 307 -20.14 0.18 -5.05
C HIS A 307 -19.25 -0.21 -3.86
N PHE A 308 -18.00 -0.65 -4.10
CA PHE A 308 -17.08 -0.98 -3.02
C PHE A 308 -16.71 0.25 -2.18
N MET A 309 -16.35 1.36 -2.82
CA MET A 309 -15.89 2.57 -2.12
C MET A 309 -17.00 3.26 -1.34
N SER A 310 -18.21 3.39 -1.89
CA SER A 310 -19.31 4.10 -1.23
C SER A 310 -20.13 3.20 -0.31
N CYS A 311 -20.47 1.99 -0.75
CA CYS A 311 -21.43 1.13 -0.03
C CYS A 311 -20.74 0.15 0.91
N ARG A 312 -19.53 -0.31 0.58
CA ARG A 312 -18.85 -1.35 1.36
C ARG A 312 -17.87 -0.78 2.36
N PHE A 313 -17.12 0.24 1.97
CA PHE A 313 -16.29 1.02 2.89
C PHE A 313 -17.09 2.08 3.67
N SER A 314 -18.30 2.42 3.22
CA SER A 314 -19.12 3.51 3.80
C SER A 314 -18.47 4.90 3.67
N SER A 315 -19.19 5.93 4.06
CA SER A 315 -18.76 7.35 4.03
C SER A 315 -18.76 7.97 5.44
N GLY A 316 -18.34 7.17 6.43
CA GLY A 316 -18.25 7.61 7.82
C GLY A 316 -16.92 8.29 8.15
N SER A 317 -16.79 8.71 9.41
CA SER A 317 -15.52 9.20 9.98
C SER A 317 -14.67 8.09 10.62
N LEU A 318 -15.09 6.82 10.47
CA LEU A 318 -14.38 5.68 11.05
C LEU A 318 -13.16 5.30 10.21
N THR A 319 -12.22 4.58 10.82
CA THR A 319 -11.11 3.93 10.13
C THR A 319 -11.62 2.82 9.22
N ALA A 320 -11.31 2.93 7.93
CA ALA A 320 -11.58 1.89 6.93
C ALA A 320 -10.44 0.87 6.86
N GLN A 321 -9.19 1.33 6.84
CA GLN A 321 -8.01 0.49 6.68
C GLN A 321 -6.86 1.03 7.55
N THR A 322 -6.14 0.15 8.23
CA THR A 322 -4.98 0.51 9.04
C THR A 322 -3.87 -0.51 8.90
N PHE A 323 -2.63 -0.03 8.92
CA PHE A 323 -1.44 -0.87 8.96
C PHE A 323 -0.23 -0.11 9.49
N GLN A 324 0.80 -0.84 9.92
CA GLN A 324 2.10 -0.24 10.18
C GLN A 324 2.99 -0.43 8.97
N ASN A 325 3.64 0.63 8.50
CA ASN A 325 4.71 0.49 7.53
C ASN A 325 6.02 0.10 8.24
N ASN A 326 6.99 -0.32 7.43
CA ASN A 326 8.32 -0.64 7.87
C ASN A 326 9.33 0.07 6.97
N THR A 327 10.18 0.89 7.58
CA THR A 327 11.32 1.52 6.89
C THR A 327 12.61 0.97 7.49
N ASN A 328 13.42 0.34 6.65
CA ASN A 328 14.69 -0.21 7.05
C ASN A 328 15.76 0.87 6.92
N ILE A 329 16.34 1.24 8.05
CA ILE A 329 17.45 2.18 8.09
C ILE A 329 18.71 1.35 8.29
N ASN A 330 19.56 1.35 7.26
CA ASN A 330 20.86 0.75 7.37
C ASN A 330 21.80 1.77 8.02
N SER A 331 22.49 1.35 9.07
CA SER A 331 23.38 2.23 9.82
C SER A 331 24.73 1.58 10.02
N THR A 332 25.79 2.37 9.85
CA THR A 332 27.14 1.99 10.24
C THR A 332 27.51 2.78 11.49
N LEU A 333 27.81 2.06 12.55
CA LEU A 333 28.29 2.57 13.82
C LEU A 333 29.81 2.46 13.85
N LEU A 334 30.49 3.58 13.98
CA LEU A 334 31.94 3.66 14.14
C LEU A 334 32.25 4.03 15.59
N PHE A 335 33.05 3.21 16.26
CA PHE A 335 33.51 3.46 17.61
C PHE A 335 34.93 4.04 17.57
N CYS A 336 35.04 5.36 17.66
CA CYS A 336 36.33 6.03 17.77
C CYS A 336 36.73 6.06 19.26
N ARG A 337 37.67 5.21 19.66
CA ARG A 337 38.22 5.17 21.02
C ARG A 337 39.52 5.95 21.07
N ALA A 338 39.58 6.98 21.90
CA ALA A 338 40.79 7.71 22.21
C ALA A 338 41.23 7.32 23.64
N THR A 339 42.19 6.39 23.71
CA THR A 339 42.67 5.84 24.99
C THR A 339 43.35 6.90 25.84
N ALA A 340 43.58 6.58 27.12
CA ALA A 340 44.27 7.43 28.10
C ALA A 340 45.49 8.17 27.52
N ASP A 341 46.38 7.47 26.82
CA ASP A 341 47.64 8.03 26.31
C ASP A 341 47.54 8.77 24.96
N GLU A 342 46.38 8.74 24.30
CA GLU A 342 46.22 9.26 22.93
C GLU A 342 45.44 10.58 22.91
N PHE A 343 45.78 11.44 21.95
CA PHE A 343 45.09 12.72 21.67
C PHE A 343 45.07 13.72 22.84
N ASN A 344 46.06 13.69 23.73
CA ASN A 344 46.15 14.59 24.89
C ASN A 344 46.79 15.96 24.57
N TYR A 345 47.25 16.19 23.34
CA TYR A 345 47.85 17.44 22.88
C TYR A 345 47.20 17.92 21.59
N SER A 346 47.35 19.22 21.29
CA SER A 346 46.78 19.85 20.10
C SER A 346 47.87 20.54 19.28
N SER A 347 47.65 20.70 17.98
CA SER A 347 48.46 21.56 17.11
C SER A 347 47.95 23.01 17.05
N ASN A 348 47.10 23.41 18.01
CA ASN A 348 46.65 24.79 18.16
C ASN A 348 47.86 25.69 18.51
N PRO A 349 47.98 26.91 17.96
CA PRO A 349 49.00 27.89 18.35
C PRO A 349 49.19 28.08 19.87
N THR A 350 48.17 27.83 20.69
CA THR A 350 48.27 27.88 22.17
C THR A 350 49.09 26.74 22.77
N TYR A 351 49.40 25.70 22.00
CA TYR A 351 50.19 24.52 22.37
C TYR A 351 51.59 24.53 21.74
N THR A 352 51.96 25.58 21.01
CA THR A 352 53.24 25.65 20.29
C THR A 352 54.08 26.82 20.74
N ASP A 353 55.38 26.60 20.94
CA ASP A 353 56.33 27.70 21.18
C ASP A 353 56.62 28.50 19.90
N THR A 354 57.39 29.59 20.02
CA THR A 354 57.85 30.43 18.91
C THR A 354 58.67 29.66 17.87
N SER A 355 59.11 28.43 18.17
CA SER A 355 59.85 27.51 17.29
C SER A 355 58.97 26.39 16.72
N ASN A 356 57.63 26.47 16.83
CA ASN A 356 56.65 25.47 16.40
C ASN A 356 56.81 24.08 17.06
N ARG A 357 57.41 24.01 18.24
CA ARG A 357 57.47 22.77 19.05
C ARG A 357 56.23 22.69 19.94
N ILE A 358 55.62 21.51 20.02
CA ILE A 358 54.48 21.29 20.90
C ILE A 358 54.98 21.30 22.35
N VAL A 359 54.57 22.29 23.13
CA VAL A 359 54.86 22.41 24.56
C VAL A 359 53.60 21.97 25.30
N VAL A 360 53.71 20.83 25.97
CA VAL A 360 52.56 20.16 26.63
C VAL A 360 52.46 20.57 28.11
N ILE A 361 53.58 20.94 28.71
CA ILE A 361 53.75 21.42 30.09
C ILE A 361 54.88 22.46 30.11
N ASP A 362 54.78 23.46 30.99
CA ASP A 362 55.82 24.48 31.13
C ASP A 362 57.09 23.89 31.79
N GLU A 363 58.27 24.30 31.31
CA GLU A 363 59.55 23.84 31.88
C GLU A 363 59.63 24.15 33.38
N GLY A 364 59.79 23.09 34.21
CA GLY A 364 59.87 23.19 35.66
C GLY A 364 58.54 23.09 36.42
N GLN A 365 57.43 22.75 35.76
CA GLN A 365 56.12 22.50 36.39
C GLN A 365 55.58 21.08 36.13
N GLU A 366 56.47 20.12 35.88
CA GLU A 366 56.12 18.72 35.56
C GLU A 366 55.31 18.03 36.67
N ASP A 367 55.47 18.45 37.93
CA ASP A 367 54.74 17.89 39.09
C ASP A 367 53.34 18.52 39.31
N VAL A 368 53.01 19.63 38.63
CA VAL A 368 51.80 20.43 38.92
C VAL A 368 50.87 20.54 37.71
N GLN A 369 51.42 20.59 36.49
CA GLN A 369 50.66 20.76 35.27
C GLN A 369 50.46 19.44 34.52
N ARG A 370 49.30 19.28 33.89
CA ARG A 370 48.99 18.13 33.03
C ARG A 370 48.41 18.59 31.70
N ALA A 371 48.70 17.81 30.66
CA ALA A 371 48.17 18.01 29.32
C ALA A 371 46.65 17.82 29.27
N PHE A 372 45.91 18.73 28.65
CA PHE A 372 44.50 18.53 28.36
C PHE A 372 44.09 19.10 27.00
N SER A 373 43.35 18.32 26.22
CA SER A 373 42.82 18.76 24.93
C SER A 373 41.29 18.78 24.97
N PHE A 374 40.69 19.57 24.08
CA PHE A 374 39.25 19.54 23.85
C PHE A 374 38.95 18.97 22.48
N ILE A 375 38.26 17.84 22.46
CA ILE A 375 37.79 17.22 21.22
C ILE A 375 36.45 17.87 20.85
N THR A 376 36.37 18.42 19.64
CA THR A 376 35.18 19.13 19.13
C THR A 376 34.58 18.45 17.90
N THR A 377 35.42 17.92 17.02
CA THR A 377 35.02 17.25 15.79
C THR A 377 35.87 16.00 15.56
N VAL A 378 35.28 15.00 14.90
CA VAL A 378 35.97 13.79 14.44
C VAL A 378 35.85 13.73 12.93
N GLY A 379 36.99 13.75 12.23
CA GLY A 379 37.06 13.56 10.78
C GLY A 379 37.27 12.07 10.45
N LEU A 380 36.49 11.55 9.51
CA LEU A 380 36.65 10.22 8.94
C LEU A 380 37.37 10.35 7.59
N TYR A 381 38.47 9.62 7.43
CA TYR A 381 39.33 9.68 6.26
C TYR A 381 39.35 8.34 5.51
N ASP A 382 39.55 8.37 4.19
CA ASP A 382 39.77 7.18 3.37
C ASP A 382 41.23 6.70 3.43
N ALA A 383 41.55 5.61 2.74
CA ALA A 383 42.90 5.05 2.68
C ALA A 383 43.92 5.95 1.93
N ASN A 384 43.46 7.02 1.28
CA ASN A 384 44.29 8.00 0.59
C ASN A 384 44.30 9.36 1.34
N ASP A 385 43.91 9.38 2.61
CA ASP A 385 43.81 10.56 3.47
C ASP A 385 42.82 11.64 2.99
N ASN A 386 41.83 11.27 2.18
CA ASN A 386 40.73 12.18 1.82
C ASN A 386 39.65 12.16 2.90
N LEU A 387 39.20 13.34 3.30
CA LEU A 387 38.11 13.49 4.27
C LEU A 387 36.77 13.05 3.66
N LEU A 388 36.18 12.00 4.21
CA LEU A 388 34.88 11.46 3.79
C LEU A 388 33.71 12.06 4.56
N ALA A 389 33.87 12.25 5.87
CA ALA A 389 32.80 12.75 6.73
C ALA A 389 33.35 13.45 7.98
N VAL A 390 32.60 14.41 8.51
CA VAL A 390 32.92 15.12 9.75
C VAL A 390 31.78 14.97 10.73
N ALA A 391 32.04 14.32 11.86
CA ALA A 391 31.13 14.27 12.99
C ALA A 391 31.42 15.46 13.93
N LYS A 392 30.39 16.23 14.26
CA LYS A 392 30.49 17.35 15.21
C LYS A 392 29.87 16.97 16.54
N LEU A 393 30.59 17.22 17.63
CA LEU A 393 30.08 17.01 18.98
C LEU A 393 29.20 18.20 19.40
N SER A 394 28.18 17.93 20.20
CA SER A 394 27.27 18.97 20.71
C SER A 394 27.95 19.95 21.66
N ARG A 395 29.01 19.50 22.34
CA ARG A 395 29.87 20.30 23.21
C ARG A 395 31.32 19.80 23.11
N PRO A 396 32.33 20.68 23.30
CA PRO A 396 33.71 20.26 23.45
C PRO A 396 33.85 19.31 24.64
N ILE A 397 34.55 18.19 24.45
CA ILE A 397 34.79 17.21 25.52
C ILE A 397 36.27 17.28 25.89
N GLU A 398 36.54 17.49 27.18
CA GLU A 398 37.89 17.49 27.75
C GLU A 398 38.47 16.08 27.73
N LYS A 399 39.71 15.96 27.26
CA LYS A 399 40.52 14.75 27.25
C LYS A 399 41.85 15.02 27.95
N ASN A 400 42.24 14.15 28.88
CA ASN A 400 43.52 14.16 29.57
C ASN A 400 44.07 12.72 29.65
N ASP A 401 45.26 12.58 30.24
CA ASP A 401 45.97 11.32 30.47
C ASP A 401 45.17 10.29 31.30
N GLU A 402 44.26 10.72 32.17
CA GLU A 402 43.46 9.81 33.01
C GLU A 402 42.14 9.34 32.37
N LYS A 403 41.58 10.11 31.43
CA LYS A 403 40.24 9.85 30.87
C LYS A 403 40.35 9.12 29.53
N ASP A 404 39.67 8.00 29.40
CA ASP A 404 39.39 7.37 28.10
C ASP A 404 38.11 7.99 27.50
N LEU A 405 38.12 8.30 26.19
CA LEU A 405 36.97 8.82 25.48
C LEU A 405 36.59 7.90 24.33
N THR A 406 35.37 7.35 24.39
CA THR A 406 34.77 6.64 23.26
C THR A 406 33.68 7.49 22.61
N VAL A 407 33.89 7.88 21.35
CA VAL A 407 32.90 8.58 20.52
C VAL A 407 32.24 7.57 19.60
N ARG A 408 30.90 7.48 19.68
CA ARG A 408 30.10 6.64 18.77
C ARG A 408 29.53 7.50 17.65
N ILE A 409 30.04 7.31 16.43
CA ILE A 409 29.54 7.97 15.22
C ILE A 409 28.51 7.04 14.56
N ARG A 410 27.34 7.58 14.23
CA ARG A 410 26.28 6.85 13.51
C ARG A 410 26.13 7.46 12.13
N LEU A 411 26.36 6.66 11.09
CA LEU A 411 26.10 6.98 9.70
C LEU A 411 24.84 6.23 9.27
N ASP A 412 23.76 6.95 9.00
CA ASP A 412 22.53 6.39 8.43
C ASP A 412 22.54 6.64 6.91
N PHE A 413 22.21 5.61 6.11
CA PHE A 413 22.19 5.69 4.64
C PHE A 413 21.10 4.82 4.02
#